data_AF-A0A537E7S1-F1
#
_entry.id   AF-A0A537E7S1-F1
#
_cell.length_a   1.000
_cell.length_b   1.000
_cell.length_c   1.000
_cell.angle_alpha   90.00
_cell.angle_beta   90.00
_cell.angle_gamma   90.00
#
_symmetry.space_group_name_H-M   'P 1'
#
loop_
_entity.id
_entity.type
_entity.pdbx_description
1 polymer ?
#
loop_
_entity_poly.entity_id
_entity_poly.type
_entity_poly.pdbx_seq_one_letter_code
_entity_poly.pdbx_strand_id
1 'polypeptide(L)'
;MRKILLTLSGTHGSGKSTNAGKCYYLLNRSGYKFSYLRHQDLLDPFGFIVRRVARILHVEPNELEQLTPTRIAWSLYLLFIYCPILVGGIRLRHLLGYSVVSDRYLYDLMVGFRDNGMTVPSEMLLMRLLPHPDISFVFDAPEQRILMDRPEHSAEFIRKEQFLYRKIAEEFNLSKVNTSDPASTVWNHMLVQIKAVFEDKPPTEEMLFQQVVN
;
A
#
# COMPACT_ATOMS: atom_id res chain seq x y z
N MET A 1 -19.08 -14.09 -9.05
CA MET A 1 -18.12 -13.89 -7.94
C MET A 1 -17.96 -12.40 -7.71
N ARG A 2 -18.05 -11.96 -6.44
CA ARG A 2 -17.76 -10.58 -6.06
C ARG A 2 -16.32 -10.25 -6.43
N LYS A 3 -16.08 -9.04 -6.94
CA LYS A 3 -14.74 -8.57 -7.28
C LYS A 3 -14.27 -7.70 -6.11
N ILE A 4 -13.05 -7.92 -5.66
CA ILE A 4 -12.52 -7.20 -4.49
C ILE A 4 -11.26 -6.41 -4.84
N LEU A 5 -11.07 -5.30 -4.14
CA LEU A 5 -9.84 -4.52 -4.12
C LEU A 5 -9.08 -4.79 -2.82
N LEU A 6 -7.92 -5.42 -2.95
CA LEU A 6 -6.98 -5.70 -1.88
C LEU A 6 -5.80 -4.73 -1.96
N THR A 7 -5.43 -4.08 -0.87
CA THR A 7 -4.25 -3.20 -0.83
C THR A 7 -3.21 -3.68 0.17
N LEU A 8 -1.94 -3.59 -0.22
CA LEU A 8 -0.79 -3.98 0.61
C LEU A 8 0.12 -2.77 0.79
N SER A 9 0.30 -2.35 2.05
CA SER A 9 1.11 -1.18 2.45
C SER A 9 2.07 -1.57 3.58
N GLY A 10 3.05 -0.74 3.90
CA GLY A 10 3.98 -0.99 5.02
C GLY A 10 5.39 -0.51 4.75
N THR A 11 6.29 -0.71 5.72
CA THR A 11 7.65 -0.15 5.70
C THR A 11 8.55 -0.71 4.61
N HIS A 12 9.54 0.05 4.18
CA HIS A 12 10.55 -0.45 3.25
C HIS A 12 11.28 -1.65 3.88
N GLY A 13 11.52 -2.69 3.08
CA GLY A 13 12.12 -3.95 3.59
C GLY A 13 11.16 -4.92 4.30
N SER A 14 9.88 -4.58 4.54
CA SER A 14 8.95 -5.50 5.24
C SER A 14 8.47 -6.72 4.43
N GLY A 15 9.06 -6.99 3.26
CA GLY A 15 8.72 -8.14 2.42
C GLY A 15 7.38 -8.04 1.68
N LYS A 16 6.78 -6.84 1.57
CA LYS A 16 5.50 -6.59 0.88
C LYS A 16 5.41 -7.24 -0.49
N SER A 17 6.33 -6.92 -1.39
CA SER A 17 6.27 -7.44 -2.77
C SER A 17 6.46 -8.97 -2.83
N THR A 18 7.23 -9.55 -1.89
CA THR A 18 7.38 -11.01 -1.75
C THR A 18 6.07 -11.66 -1.29
N ASN A 19 5.41 -11.08 -0.29
CA ASN A 19 4.13 -11.57 0.21
C ASN A 19 2.99 -11.31 -0.79
N ALA A 20 3.02 -10.19 -1.51
CA ALA A 20 2.05 -9.84 -2.54
C ALA A 20 2.07 -10.83 -3.69
N GLY A 21 3.26 -11.16 -4.22
CA GLY A 21 3.42 -12.13 -5.30
C GLY A 21 2.96 -13.53 -4.91
N LYS A 22 3.26 -13.98 -3.68
CA LYS A 22 2.80 -15.28 -3.18
C LYS A 22 1.30 -15.30 -2.89
N CYS A 23 0.74 -14.26 -2.30
CA CYS A 23 -0.70 -14.12 -2.07
C CYS A 23 -1.46 -14.18 -3.40
N TYR A 24 -0.99 -13.44 -4.41
CA TYR A 24 -1.50 -13.49 -5.78
C TYR A 24 -1.45 -14.90 -6.38
N TYR A 25 -0.32 -15.61 -6.22
CA TYR A 25 -0.17 -16.97 -6.74
C TYR A 25 -1.13 -17.96 -6.07
N LEU A 26 -1.23 -17.92 -4.73
CA LEU A 26 -2.10 -18.81 -3.97
C LEU A 26 -3.58 -18.58 -4.30
N LEU A 27 -4.00 -17.32 -4.40
CA LEU A 27 -5.39 -16.97 -4.72
C LEU A 27 -5.79 -17.41 -6.13
N ASN A 28 -4.92 -17.20 -7.12
CA ASN A 28 -5.17 -17.68 -8.49
C ASN A 28 -5.21 -19.21 -8.57
N ARG A 29 -4.34 -19.89 -7.82
CA ARG A 29 -4.35 -21.36 -7.74
C ARG A 29 -5.65 -21.90 -7.10
N SER A 30 -6.24 -21.16 -6.16
CA SER A 30 -7.53 -21.48 -5.56
C SER A 30 -8.74 -21.11 -6.45
N GLY A 31 -8.52 -20.69 -7.69
CA GLY A 31 -9.59 -20.39 -8.67
C GLY A 31 -10.10 -18.95 -8.64
N TYR A 32 -9.57 -18.08 -7.77
CA TYR A 32 -9.93 -16.67 -7.75
C TYR A 32 -9.10 -15.89 -8.76
N LYS A 33 -9.74 -15.23 -9.72
CA LYS A 33 -9.05 -14.42 -10.73
C LYS A 33 -8.56 -13.10 -10.14
N PHE A 34 -7.28 -13.01 -9.79
CA PHE A 34 -6.65 -11.76 -9.35
C PHE A 34 -5.74 -11.16 -10.43
N SER A 35 -5.64 -9.84 -10.45
CA SER A 35 -4.68 -9.07 -11.22
C SER A 35 -3.82 -8.24 -10.28
N TYR A 36 -2.51 -8.29 -10.49
CA TYR A 36 -1.54 -7.54 -9.70
C TYR A 36 -1.32 -6.14 -10.31
N LEU A 37 -1.38 -5.11 -9.46
CA LEU A 37 -1.08 -3.74 -9.80
C LEU A 37 -0.01 -3.24 -8.83
N ARG A 38 1.22 -3.04 -9.33
CA ARG A 38 2.26 -2.37 -8.55
C ARG A 38 2.21 -0.89 -8.83
N HIS A 39 1.94 -0.11 -7.81
CA HIS A 39 1.69 1.31 -8.00
C HIS A 39 3.00 2.12 -8.20
N GLN A 40 4.12 1.62 -7.68
CA GLN A 40 5.44 2.26 -7.81
C GLN A 40 5.97 2.36 -9.26
N ASP A 41 5.32 1.66 -10.20
CA ASP A 41 5.64 1.68 -11.63
C ASP A 41 4.83 2.73 -12.43
N LEU A 42 3.88 3.43 -11.80
CA LEU A 42 3.46 4.71 -12.35
C LEU A 42 4.66 5.64 -12.20
N LEU A 43 5.32 5.93 -13.32
CA LEU A 43 6.33 6.98 -13.43
C LEU A 43 5.87 8.17 -12.57
N ASP A 44 6.76 8.67 -11.72
CA ASP A 44 6.59 9.90 -10.95
C ASP A 44 7.30 11.04 -11.70
N PRO A 45 6.78 11.48 -12.88
CA PRO A 45 7.38 12.55 -13.65
C PRO A 45 7.38 13.85 -12.86
N PHE A 46 6.39 14.06 -11.98
CA PHE A 46 6.31 15.27 -11.19
C PHE A 46 7.42 15.33 -10.13
N GLY A 47 7.62 14.28 -9.32
CA GLY A 47 8.75 14.24 -8.41
C GLY A 47 10.10 14.26 -9.14
N PHE A 48 10.21 13.72 -10.36
CA PHE A 48 11.40 13.91 -11.20
C PHE A 48 11.64 15.37 -11.56
N ILE A 49 10.59 16.11 -11.94
CA ILE A 49 10.65 17.55 -12.23
C ILE A 49 11.06 18.31 -10.97
N VAL A 50 10.45 18.05 -9.82
CA VAL A 50 10.79 18.69 -8.53
C VAL A 50 12.26 18.44 -8.17
N ARG A 51 12.73 17.19 -8.23
CA ARG A 51 14.14 16.84 -7.99
C ARG A 51 15.09 17.53 -8.97
N ARG A 52 14.68 17.72 -10.22
CA ARG A 52 15.48 18.43 -11.23
C ARG A 52 15.57 19.92 -10.93
N VAL A 53 14.45 20.55 -10.58
CA VAL A 53 14.38 21.98 -10.23
C VAL A 53 15.19 22.24 -8.97
N ALA A 54 15.05 21.40 -7.93
CA ALA A 54 15.84 21.48 -6.70
C ALA A 54 17.36 21.46 -7.00
N ARG A 55 17.80 20.56 -7.89
CA ARG A 55 19.20 20.50 -8.33
C ARG A 55 19.67 21.76 -9.07
N ILE A 56 18.81 22.37 -9.89
CA ILE A 56 19.13 23.62 -10.62
C ILE A 56 19.22 24.80 -9.63
N LEU A 57 18.37 24.80 -8.61
CA LEU A 57 18.33 25.87 -7.59
C LEU A 57 19.34 25.66 -6.46
N HIS A 58 20.07 24.54 -6.42
CA HIS A 58 20.95 24.15 -5.32
C HIS A 58 20.25 24.09 -3.96
N VAL A 59 18.99 23.65 -3.95
CA VAL A 59 18.16 23.51 -2.76
C VAL A 59 17.82 22.03 -2.55
N GLU A 60 17.62 21.61 -1.31
CA GLU A 60 17.16 20.26 -1.00
C GLU A 60 15.73 20.04 -1.55
N PRO A 61 15.43 18.89 -2.20
CA PRO A 61 14.10 18.63 -2.76
C PRO A 61 12.97 18.79 -1.74
N ASN A 62 13.23 18.41 -0.47
CA ASN A 62 12.25 18.50 0.61
C ASN A 62 11.85 19.96 0.92
N GLU A 63 12.78 20.91 0.83
CA GLU A 63 12.47 22.33 1.05
C GLU A 63 11.59 22.87 -0.09
N LEU A 64 11.88 22.46 -1.33
CA LEU A 64 11.08 22.84 -2.49
C LEU A 64 9.67 22.25 -2.43
N GLU A 65 9.52 21.02 -1.93
CA GLU A 65 8.23 20.35 -1.76
C GLU A 65 7.34 21.02 -0.70
N GLN A 66 7.93 21.62 0.34
CA GLN A 66 7.20 22.32 1.39
C GLN A 66 6.61 23.65 0.93
N LEU A 67 7.12 24.24 -0.17
CA LEU A 67 6.60 25.49 -0.70
C LEU A 67 5.15 25.34 -1.19
N THR A 68 4.32 26.32 -0.86
CA THR A 68 2.90 26.40 -1.27
C THR A 68 2.66 26.12 -2.76
N PRO A 69 3.39 26.73 -3.73
CA PRO A 69 3.16 26.42 -5.15
C PRO A 69 3.42 24.95 -5.50
N THR A 70 4.46 24.35 -4.94
CA THR A 70 4.79 22.93 -5.16
C THR A 70 3.72 22.02 -4.57
N ARG A 71 3.18 22.37 -3.39
CA ARG A 71 2.07 21.62 -2.77
C ARG A 71 0.79 21.68 -3.61
N ILE A 72 0.45 22.85 -4.16
CA ILE A 72 -0.68 22.99 -5.07
C ILE A 72 -0.45 22.16 -6.34
N ALA A 73 0.75 22.22 -6.92
CA ALA A 73 1.10 21.42 -8.10
C ALA A 73 1.04 19.91 -7.82
N TRP A 74 1.52 19.46 -6.66
CA TRP A 74 1.33 18.08 -6.17
C TRP A 74 -0.16 17.72 -6.07
N SER A 75 -0.99 18.63 -5.53
CA SER A 75 -2.44 18.41 -5.41
C SER A 75 -3.07 18.17 -6.77
N LEU A 76 -2.73 19.01 -7.75
CA LEU A 76 -3.25 18.93 -9.11
C LEU A 76 -2.75 17.67 -9.82
N TYR A 77 -1.47 17.34 -9.66
CA TYR A 77 -0.90 16.10 -10.18
C TYR A 77 -1.63 14.87 -9.63
N LEU A 78 -1.86 14.82 -8.32
CA LEU A 78 -2.56 13.73 -7.68
C LEU A 78 -4.02 13.62 -8.16
N LEU A 79 -4.71 14.75 -8.26
CA LEU A 79 -6.12 14.76 -8.62
C LEU A 79 -6.38 14.45 -10.10
N PHE A 80 -5.56 15.00 -11.00
CA PHE A 80 -5.82 14.97 -12.44
C PHE A 80 -5.01 13.93 -13.20
N ILE A 81 -3.89 13.45 -12.66
CA ILE A 81 -3.04 12.46 -13.33
C ILE A 81 -3.08 11.15 -12.55
N TYR A 82 -2.69 11.18 -11.28
CA TYR A 82 -2.58 9.97 -10.46
C TYR A 82 -3.93 9.27 -10.27
N CYS A 83 -4.94 9.99 -9.76
CA CYS A 83 -6.25 9.41 -9.44
C CYS A 83 -6.93 8.79 -10.67
N PRO A 84 -7.03 9.47 -11.83
CA PRO A 84 -7.67 8.89 -13.01
C PRO A 84 -6.96 7.64 -13.52
N ILE A 85 -5.62 7.59 -13.50
CA ILE A 85 -4.87 6.40 -13.92
C ILE A 85 -5.10 5.24 -12.95
N LEU A 86 -5.05 5.50 -11.63
CA LEU A 86 -5.27 4.48 -10.61
C LEU A 86 -6.71 3.93 -10.67
N VAL A 87 -7.71 4.82 -10.66
CA VAL A 87 -9.13 4.46 -10.75
C VAL A 87 -9.42 3.73 -12.06
N GLY A 88 -8.92 4.25 -13.19
CA GLY A 88 -9.08 3.63 -14.50
C GLY A 88 -8.45 2.25 -14.56
N GLY A 89 -7.23 2.09 -14.04
CA GLY A 89 -6.52 0.83 -13.98
C GLY A 89 -7.22 -0.24 -13.13
N ILE A 90 -7.79 0.15 -11.98
CA ILE A 90 -8.57 -0.73 -11.12
C ILE A 90 -9.90 -1.09 -11.79
N ARG A 91 -10.65 -0.09 -12.28
CA ARG A 91 -11.96 -0.31 -12.92
C ARG A 91 -11.86 -1.16 -14.17
N LEU A 92 -10.84 -0.97 -15.01
CA LEU A 92 -10.62 -1.77 -16.21
C LEU A 92 -10.40 -3.25 -15.85
N ARG A 93 -9.56 -3.53 -14.85
CA ARG A 93 -9.31 -4.92 -14.38
C ARG A 93 -10.57 -5.55 -13.80
N HIS A 94 -11.35 -4.78 -13.04
CA HIS A 94 -12.66 -5.23 -12.59
C HIS A 94 -13.61 -5.49 -13.76
N LEU A 95 -13.66 -4.64 -14.78
CA LEU A 95 -14.50 -4.86 -15.96
C LEU A 95 -14.12 -6.16 -16.69
N LEU A 96 -12.82 -6.45 -16.78
CA LEU A 96 -12.27 -7.70 -17.33
C LEU A 96 -12.52 -8.94 -16.45
N GLY A 97 -13.15 -8.77 -15.28
CA GLY A 97 -13.56 -9.87 -14.41
C GLY A 97 -12.53 -10.26 -13.35
N TYR A 98 -11.50 -9.45 -13.13
CA TYR A 98 -10.46 -9.71 -12.14
C TYR A 98 -10.72 -8.95 -10.83
N SER A 99 -10.40 -9.57 -9.70
CA SER A 99 -10.11 -8.87 -8.44
C SER A 99 -8.71 -8.24 -8.53
N VAL A 100 -8.44 -7.18 -7.76
CA VAL A 100 -7.20 -6.41 -7.89
C VAL A 100 -6.41 -6.46 -6.59
N VAL A 101 -5.11 -6.77 -6.68
CA VAL A 101 -4.15 -6.59 -5.59
C VAL A 101 -3.26 -5.40 -5.90
N SER A 102 -3.34 -4.35 -5.10
CA SER A 102 -2.49 -3.15 -5.20
C SER A 102 -1.31 -3.27 -4.24
N ASP A 103 -0.08 -3.43 -4.77
CA ASP A 103 1.15 -3.23 -3.99
C ASP A 103 1.46 -1.73 -3.98
N ARG A 104 1.27 -1.15 -2.79
CA ARG A 104 1.21 0.29 -2.49
C ARG A 104 -0.08 0.95 -3.00
N TYR A 105 -0.70 1.74 -2.13
CA TYR A 105 -1.94 2.49 -2.41
C TYR A 105 -1.83 3.93 -1.88
N LEU A 106 -2.95 4.64 -1.76
CA LEU A 106 -2.99 5.99 -1.19
C LEU A 106 -2.35 6.08 0.20
N TYR A 107 -2.40 5.00 0.99
CA TYR A 107 -1.77 4.94 2.31
C TYR A 107 -0.24 5.13 2.27
N ASP A 108 0.44 4.56 1.28
CA ASP A 108 1.88 4.74 1.09
C ASP A 108 2.21 6.19 0.71
N LEU A 109 1.35 6.83 -0.10
CA LEU A 109 1.48 8.24 -0.42
C LEU A 109 1.31 9.12 0.84
N MET A 110 0.33 8.80 1.68
CA MET A 110 0.10 9.51 2.95
C MET A 110 1.30 9.42 3.87
N VAL A 111 1.90 8.23 4.00
CA VAL A 111 3.13 8.06 4.78
C VAL A 111 4.28 8.86 4.18
N GLY A 112 4.46 8.84 2.86
CA GLY A 112 5.50 9.61 2.18
C GLY A 112 5.40 11.13 2.42
N PHE A 113 4.20 11.70 2.30
CA PHE A 113 3.98 13.12 2.60
C PHE A 113 4.20 13.42 4.09
N ARG A 114 3.68 12.57 4.99
CA ARG A 114 3.83 12.76 6.46
C ARG A 114 5.29 12.64 6.90
N ASP A 115 6.09 11.82 6.23
CA ASP A 115 7.53 11.72 6.49
C ASP A 115 8.24 13.04 6.18
N ASN A 116 7.85 13.74 5.10
CA ASN A 116 8.34 15.08 4.78
C ASN A 116 7.71 16.20 5.64
N GLY A 117 6.95 15.86 6.69
CA GLY A 117 6.27 16.82 7.56
C GLY A 117 5.04 17.47 6.92
N MET A 118 4.53 16.89 5.83
CA MET A 118 3.42 17.42 5.06
C MET A 118 2.19 16.51 5.17
N THR A 119 1.01 17.07 4.92
CA THR A 119 -0.19 16.28 4.66
C THR A 119 -0.43 16.14 3.18
N VAL A 120 -1.05 15.04 2.76
CA VAL A 120 -1.43 14.87 1.36
C VAL A 120 -2.41 15.99 1.03
N PRO A 121 -2.13 16.79 0.01
CA PRO A 121 -3.06 17.85 -0.35
C PRO A 121 -4.39 17.26 -0.81
N SER A 122 -5.50 17.79 -0.30
CA SER A 122 -6.85 17.30 -0.61
C SER A 122 -7.09 15.83 -0.24
N GLU A 123 -6.44 15.34 0.82
CA GLU A 123 -6.57 13.97 1.36
C GLU A 123 -8.02 13.46 1.39
N MET A 124 -8.93 14.24 1.96
CA MET A 124 -10.35 13.89 2.07
C MET A 124 -11.04 13.72 0.71
N LEU A 125 -10.66 14.53 -0.28
CA LEU A 125 -11.18 14.44 -1.64
C LEU A 125 -10.62 13.20 -2.34
N LEU A 126 -9.31 12.93 -2.19
CA LEU A 126 -8.67 11.75 -2.76
C LEU A 126 -9.29 10.46 -2.21
N MET A 127 -9.51 10.39 -0.90
CA MET A 127 -10.19 9.25 -0.24
C MET A 127 -11.61 9.02 -0.76
N ARG A 128 -12.32 10.08 -1.19
CA ARG A 128 -13.67 9.97 -1.76
C ARG A 128 -13.67 9.58 -3.24
N LEU A 129 -12.65 9.97 -4.00
CA LEU A 129 -12.56 9.72 -5.44
C LEU A 129 -11.98 8.34 -5.77
N LEU A 130 -11.05 7.87 -4.93
CA LEU A 130 -10.42 6.58 -5.14
C LEU A 130 -11.36 5.43 -4.73
N PRO A 131 -11.30 4.27 -5.41
CA PRO A 131 -12.06 3.11 -5.00
C PRO A 131 -11.72 2.72 -3.56
N HIS A 132 -12.74 2.51 -2.72
CA HIS A 132 -12.50 2.04 -1.36
C HIS A 132 -12.02 0.58 -1.41
N PRO A 133 -10.88 0.23 -0.79
CA PRO A 133 -10.43 -1.14 -0.72
C PRO A 133 -11.40 -1.97 0.14
N ASP A 134 -11.74 -3.18 -0.31
CA ASP A 134 -12.54 -4.11 0.51
C ASP A 134 -11.72 -4.64 1.69
N ILE A 135 -10.39 -4.72 1.52
CA ILE A 135 -9.46 -5.14 2.54
C ILE A 135 -8.08 -4.51 2.31
N SER A 136 -7.47 -4.08 3.41
CA SER A 136 -6.18 -3.40 3.40
C SER A 136 -5.28 -3.97 4.48
N PHE A 137 -4.07 -4.39 4.09
CA PHE A 137 -3.07 -4.87 5.02
C PHE A 137 -1.91 -3.89 5.15
N VAL A 138 -1.45 -3.69 6.39
CA VAL A 138 -0.21 -2.97 6.71
C VAL A 138 0.78 -3.96 7.28
N PHE A 139 1.86 -4.22 6.55
CA PHE A 139 2.94 -5.10 6.97
C PHE A 139 3.89 -4.35 7.89
N ASP A 140 4.00 -4.86 9.12
CA ASP A 140 4.98 -4.43 10.11
C ASP A 140 6.07 -5.51 10.25
N ALA A 141 7.33 -5.09 10.25
CA ALA A 141 8.49 -5.97 10.35
C ALA A 141 9.41 -5.49 11.47
N PRO A 142 10.11 -6.39 12.18
CA PRO A 142 11.05 -5.99 13.23
C PRO A 142 12.11 -5.02 12.69
N GLU A 143 12.40 -3.96 13.45
CA GLU A 143 13.43 -2.97 13.10
C GLU A 143 14.77 -3.64 12.77
N GLN A 144 15.16 -4.63 13.58
CA GLN A 144 16.42 -5.36 13.40
C GLN A 144 16.48 -6.07 12.04
N ARG A 145 15.36 -6.67 11.61
CA ARG A 145 15.28 -7.36 10.31
C ARG A 145 15.37 -6.37 9.16
N ILE A 146 14.67 -5.23 9.27
CA ILE A 146 14.72 -4.19 8.24
C ILE A 146 16.14 -3.63 8.11
N LEU A 147 16.81 -3.36 9.23
CA LEU A 147 18.20 -2.86 9.25
C LEU A 147 19.19 -3.86 8.64
N MET A 148 18.98 -5.16 8.85
CA MET A 148 19.82 -6.21 8.25
C MET A 148 19.59 -6.32 6.72
N ASP A 149 18.35 -6.21 6.27
CA ASP A 149 18.00 -6.28 4.84
C ASP A 149 18.32 -4.97 4.10
N ARG A 150 18.42 -3.84 4.81
CA ARG A 150 18.59 -2.48 4.28
C ARG A 150 19.53 -1.64 5.15
N PRO A 151 20.85 -1.91 5.14
CA PRO A 151 21.81 -1.16 5.95
C PRO A 151 21.98 0.30 5.53
N GLU A 152 21.46 0.70 4.36
CA GLU A 152 21.45 2.08 3.87
C GLU A 152 20.51 3.01 4.66
N HIS A 153 19.57 2.48 5.44
CA HIS A 153 18.62 3.26 6.21
C HIS A 153 19.04 3.40 7.68
N SER A 154 18.85 4.59 8.25
CA SER A 154 19.09 4.79 9.68
C SER A 154 17.98 4.16 10.53
N ALA A 155 18.32 3.73 11.74
CA ALA A 155 17.35 3.20 12.71
C ALA A 155 16.24 4.22 13.02
N GLU A 156 16.58 5.50 13.11
CA GLU A 156 15.62 6.58 13.32
C GLU A 156 14.62 6.71 12.17
N PHE A 157 15.11 6.61 10.92
CA PHE A 157 14.25 6.63 9.74
C PHE A 157 13.25 5.48 9.75
N ILE A 158 13.70 4.25 10.04
CA ILE A 158 12.84 3.07 10.11
C ILE A 158 11.80 3.20 11.23
N ARG A 159 12.19 3.66 12.42
CA ARG A 159 11.26 3.88 13.54
C ARG A 159 10.19 4.91 13.18
N LYS A 160 10.58 6.01 12.54
CA LYS A 160 9.65 7.04 12.08
C LYS A 160 8.69 6.48 11.05
N GLU A 161 9.18 5.72 10.07
CA GLU A 161 8.35 5.10 9.04
C GLU A 161 7.35 4.09 9.64
N GLN A 162 7.81 3.21 10.54
CA GLN A 162 6.95 2.27 11.28
C GLN A 162 5.86 2.99 12.06
N PHE A 163 6.22 4.07 12.76
CA PHE A 163 5.27 4.88 13.51
C PHE A 163 4.19 5.50 12.61
N LEU A 164 4.59 6.01 11.44
CA LEU A 164 3.65 6.58 10.46
C LEU A 164 2.69 5.53 9.90
N TYR A 165 3.19 4.35 9.53
CA TYR A 165 2.33 3.26 9.07
C TYR A 165 1.39 2.73 10.15
N ARG A 166 1.84 2.65 11.41
CA ARG A 166 0.97 2.28 12.55
C ARG A 166 -0.15 3.29 12.76
N LYS A 167 0.16 4.59 12.69
CA LYS A 167 -0.86 5.65 12.76
C LYS A 167 -1.89 5.54 11.64
N ILE A 168 -1.44 5.34 10.40
CA ILE A 168 -2.35 5.16 9.25
C ILE A 168 -3.22 3.90 9.43
N ALA A 169 -2.64 2.81 9.94
CA ALA A 169 -3.41 1.60 10.21
C ALA A 169 -4.51 1.81 11.25
N GLU A 170 -4.25 2.61 12.29
CA GLU A 170 -5.25 2.96 13.31
C GLU A 170 -6.29 3.94 12.80
N GLU A 171 -5.86 4.98 12.08
CA GLU A 171 -6.74 6.03 11.53
C GLU A 171 -7.76 5.47 10.52
N PHE A 172 -7.35 4.48 9.73
CA PHE A 172 -8.20 3.87 8.69
C PHE A 172 -8.65 2.43 9.01
N ASN A 173 -8.45 1.97 10.25
CA ASN A 173 -8.79 0.59 10.70
C ASN A 173 -8.26 -0.51 9.76
N LEU A 174 -7.00 -0.40 9.32
CA LEU A 174 -6.36 -1.36 8.42
C LEU A 174 -5.90 -2.61 9.19
N SER A 175 -5.94 -3.77 8.54
CA SER A 175 -5.47 -5.04 9.11
C SER A 175 -3.95 -5.02 9.24
N LYS A 176 -3.46 -5.00 10.49
CA LYS A 176 -2.02 -5.08 10.79
C LYS A 176 -1.54 -6.52 10.62
N VAL A 177 -0.43 -6.71 9.91
CA VAL A 177 0.19 -8.02 9.66
C VAL A 177 1.62 -8.00 10.20
N ASN A 178 1.88 -8.81 11.22
CA ASN A 178 3.22 -8.97 11.75
C ASN A 178 4.01 -9.94 10.87
N THR A 179 5.13 -9.48 10.31
CA THR A 179 6.00 -10.31 9.45
C THR A 179 7.13 -11.00 10.21
N SER A 180 7.12 -10.90 11.55
CA SER A 180 7.95 -11.70 12.44
C SER A 180 7.51 -13.17 12.44
N ASP A 181 6.23 -13.42 12.18
CA ASP A 181 5.67 -14.76 12.13
C ASP A 181 6.17 -15.53 10.89
N PRO A 182 6.19 -16.87 10.95
CA PRO A 182 6.46 -17.68 9.77
C PRO A 182 5.55 -17.29 8.61
N ALA A 183 6.10 -17.27 7.41
CA ALA A 183 5.39 -16.77 6.23
C ALA A 183 4.07 -17.53 5.98
N SER A 184 4.02 -18.83 6.30
CA SER A 184 2.80 -19.64 6.25
C SER A 184 1.68 -19.10 7.16
N THR A 185 2.01 -18.72 8.39
CA THR A 185 1.05 -18.13 9.34
C THR A 185 0.50 -16.81 8.82
N VAL A 186 1.39 -15.95 8.32
CA VAL A 186 1.02 -14.67 7.70
C VAL A 186 0.05 -14.87 6.52
N TRP A 187 0.37 -15.81 5.63
CA TRP A 187 -0.47 -16.08 4.46
C TRP A 187 -1.82 -16.67 4.85
N ASN A 188 -1.85 -17.61 5.80
CA ASN A 188 -3.11 -18.17 6.28
C ASN A 188 -4.01 -17.09 6.87
N HIS A 189 -3.46 -16.20 7.70
CA HIS A 189 -4.20 -15.07 8.25
C HIS A 189 -4.76 -14.17 7.15
N MET A 190 -3.95 -13.80 6.15
CA MET A 190 -4.42 -13.00 5.02
C MET A 190 -5.51 -13.70 4.21
N LEU A 191 -5.35 -14.99 3.93
CA LEU A 191 -6.31 -15.78 3.14
C LEU A 191 -7.66 -15.90 3.85
N VAL A 192 -7.67 -16.10 5.18
CA VAL A 192 -8.91 -16.16 5.97
C VAL A 192 -9.66 -14.84 5.85
N GLN A 193 -8.98 -13.70 6.06
CA GLN A 193 -9.64 -12.40 5.95
C GLN A 193 -10.13 -12.11 4.53
N ILE A 194 -9.35 -12.46 3.50
CA ILE A 194 -9.76 -12.30 2.10
C ILE A 194 -11.00 -13.15 1.78
N LYS A 195 -11.04 -14.41 2.22
CA LYS A 195 -12.21 -15.30 2.02
C LYS A 195 -13.44 -14.77 2.74
N ALA A 196 -13.29 -14.29 3.98
CA ALA A 196 -14.39 -13.68 4.74
C ALA A 196 -15.04 -12.52 3.96
N VAL A 197 -14.23 -11.68 3.31
CA VAL A 197 -14.70 -10.58 2.45
C VAL A 197 -15.40 -11.10 1.18
N PHE A 198 -14.94 -12.19 0.58
CA PHE A 198 -15.63 -12.80 -0.56
C PHE A 198 -16.97 -13.43 -0.20
N GLU A 199 -17.10 -13.95 1.03
CA GLU A 199 -18.31 -14.64 1.53
C GLU A 199 -19.31 -13.72 2.26
N ASP A 200 -18.97 -12.43 2.45
CA ASP A 200 -19.74 -11.48 3.29
C ASP A 200 -20.02 -12.02 4.70
N LYS A 201 -19.07 -12.76 5.28
CA LYS A 201 -19.13 -13.29 6.65
C LYS A 201 -18.08 -12.63 7.53
N PRO A 202 -18.35 -12.43 8.84
CA PRO A 202 -17.28 -12.06 9.77
C PRO A 202 -16.21 -13.16 9.78
N PRO A 203 -14.92 -12.81 9.91
CA PRO A 203 -13.84 -13.80 9.95
C PRO A 203 -13.96 -14.65 11.23
N THR A 204 -14.50 -15.86 11.11
CA THR A 204 -14.62 -16.80 12.23
C THR A 204 -13.39 -17.71 12.29
N GLU A 205 -12.87 -17.95 13.50
CA GLU A 205 -11.71 -18.81 13.78
C GLU A 205 -11.86 -20.26 13.26
N GLU A 206 -13.08 -20.71 12.95
CA GLU A 206 -13.38 -22.05 12.41
C GLU A 206 -12.70 -22.33 11.05
N MET A 207 -12.28 -21.31 10.30
CA MET A 207 -11.57 -21.51 9.03
C MET A 207 -10.11 -21.99 9.21
N LEU A 208 -9.54 -21.89 10.42
CA LEU A 208 -8.17 -22.33 10.72
C LEU A 208 -8.02 -23.86 10.71
N PHE A 209 -9.08 -24.61 10.97
CA PHE A 209 -8.99 -26.06 11.18
C PHE A 209 -9.12 -26.91 9.90
N GLN A 210 -9.79 -26.41 8.85
CA GLN A 210 -10.05 -27.22 7.65
C GLN A 210 -8.90 -27.29 6.65
N GLN A 211 -7.85 -26.45 6.77
CA GLN A 211 -6.69 -26.48 5.87
C GLN A 211 -5.45 -27.18 6.46
N VAL A 212 -5.50 -27.64 7.72
CA VAL A 212 -4.41 -28.43 8.32
C VAL A 212 -4.61 -29.94 8.08
N VAL A 213 -5.82 -30.36 7.68
CA VAL A 213 -6.20 -31.79 7.57
C VAL A 213 -6.41 -32.25 6.12
N ASN A 214 -6.19 -31.40 5.10
CA ASN A 214 -6.26 -31.79 3.68
C ASN A 214 -5.06 -31.30 2.87
#